data_AF-A0A537TCB6-F1
#
_entry.id   AF-A0A537TCB6-F1
#
_cell.length_a   1.000
_cell.length_b   1.000
_cell.length_c   1.000
_cell.angle_alpha   90.00
_cell.angle_beta   90.00
_cell.angle_gamma   90.00
#
_symmetry.space_group_name_H-M   'P 1'
#
loop_
_entity.id
_entity.type
_entity.pdbx_description
1 polymer ?
#
loop_
_entity_poly.entity_id
_entity_poly.type
_entity_poly.pdbx_seq_one_letter_code
_entity_poly.pdbx_strand_id
1 'polypeptide(L)'
;MGQPQNGLEQILQTIRVATANDPTMGYWYLFAAEAELELGHERAALDWALRANAFMPGSPLVQAWLASIYATLGDRTNAAKSVAALTKMAPGRTRLFMNRPSEDTNSVSGRHGPRIFDGLRLALRT
;
A
#
# COMPACT_ATOMS: atom_id res chain seq x y z
N MET A 1 14.96 -4.11 -11.55
CA MET A 1 14.90 -3.41 -10.26
C MET A 1 14.03 -4.25 -9.35
N GLY A 2 14.58 -4.73 -8.22
CA GLY A 2 13.97 -5.72 -7.31
C GLY A 2 14.72 -5.78 -5.98
N GLN A 3 15.17 -4.61 -5.49
CA GLN A 3 15.94 -4.46 -4.25
C GLN A 3 15.13 -3.63 -3.25
N PRO A 4 14.05 -4.19 -2.67
CA PRO A 4 13.17 -3.45 -1.77
C PRO A 4 13.91 -2.92 -0.54
N GLN A 5 14.95 -3.62 -0.07
CA GLN A 5 15.82 -3.17 1.03
C GLN A 5 16.53 -1.84 0.71
N ASN A 6 17.22 -1.77 -0.44
CA ASN A 6 17.92 -0.56 -0.87
C ASN A 6 16.93 0.59 -1.16
N GLY A 7 15.76 0.26 -1.69
CA GLY A 7 14.67 1.23 -1.89
C GLY A 7 14.21 1.81 -0.56
N LEU A 8 13.96 0.96 0.44
CA LEU A 8 13.54 1.38 1.77
C LEU A 8 14.58 2.31 2.41
N GLU A 9 15.88 1.98 2.35
CA GLU A 9 16.94 2.82 2.89
C GLU A 9 16.93 4.24 2.29
N GLN A 10 16.77 4.35 0.97
CA GLN A 10 16.68 5.64 0.28
C GLN A 10 15.43 6.42 0.65
N ILE A 11 14.28 5.74 0.77
CA ILE A 11 13.02 6.35 1.20
C ILE A 11 13.15 6.89 2.63
N LEU A 12 13.69 6.10 3.56
CA LEU A 12 13.88 6.50 4.94
C LEU A 12 14.86 7.68 5.07
N GLN A 13 15.93 7.69 4.26
CA GLN A 13 16.84 8.82 4.21
C GLN A 13 16.14 10.08 3.68
N THR A 14 15.29 9.95 2.67
CA THR A 14 14.50 11.05 2.11
C THR A 14 13.56 11.63 3.17
N ILE A 15 12.83 10.77 3.88
CA ILE A 15 11.95 11.17 5.00
C ILE A 15 12.75 11.91 6.09
N ARG A 16 13.97 11.45 6.41
CA ARG A 16 14.82 12.06 7.45
C ARG A 16 15.26 13.48 7.10
N VAL A 17 15.56 13.76 5.84
CA VAL A 17 16.05 15.08 5.40
C VAL A 17 14.95 16.00 4.88
N ALA A 18 13.72 15.48 4.72
CA ALA A 18 12.59 16.25 4.25
C ALA A 18 12.19 17.33 5.27
N THR A 19 11.70 18.45 4.75
CA THR A 19 11.30 19.59 5.57
C THR A 19 9.97 19.29 6.27
N ALA A 20 9.73 19.85 7.46
CA ALA A 20 8.56 19.58 8.29
C ALA A 20 7.19 19.79 7.59
N ASN A 21 7.13 20.58 6.51
CA ASN A 21 5.93 20.88 5.74
C ASN A 21 6.00 20.38 4.28
N ASP A 22 6.85 19.41 3.98
CA ASP A 22 6.93 18.86 2.62
C ASP A 22 5.56 18.26 2.21
N PRO A 23 4.88 18.82 1.19
CA PRO A 23 3.55 18.35 0.79
C PRO A 23 3.57 16.94 0.19
N THR A 24 4.75 16.41 -0.15
CA THR A 24 4.93 15.06 -0.71
C THR A 24 5.15 14.00 0.36
N MET A 25 5.30 14.38 1.64
CA MET A 25 5.64 13.46 2.73
C MET A 25 4.68 12.27 2.84
N GLY A 26 3.38 12.49 2.61
CA GLY A 26 2.39 11.43 2.59
C GLY A 26 2.67 10.32 1.56
N TYR A 27 3.25 10.65 0.40
CA TYR A 27 3.63 9.66 -0.61
C TYR A 27 4.89 8.90 -0.21
N TRP A 28 5.86 9.57 0.41
CA TRP A 28 7.05 8.89 0.95
C TRP A 28 6.70 7.85 2.02
N TYR A 29 5.71 8.15 2.87
CA TYR A 29 5.17 7.16 3.80
C TYR A 29 4.51 5.97 3.09
N LEU A 30 3.79 6.19 1.97
CA LEU A 30 3.22 5.07 1.20
C LEU A 30 4.30 4.23 0.51
N PHE A 31 5.37 4.84 0.01
CA PHE A 31 6.49 4.10 -0.56
C PHE A 31 7.24 3.29 0.49
N ALA A 32 7.42 3.83 1.70
CA ALA A 32 7.97 3.07 2.82
C ALA A 32 7.05 1.88 3.16
N ALA A 33 5.73 2.10 3.22
CA ALA A 33 4.77 1.04 3.48
C ALA A 33 4.82 -0.08 2.43
N GLU A 34 4.93 0.27 1.16
CA GLU A 34 5.06 -0.69 0.06
C GLU A 34 6.37 -1.47 0.15
N ALA A 35 7.51 -0.80 0.36
CA ALA A 35 8.80 -1.45 0.48
C ALA A 35 8.87 -2.42 1.68
N GLU A 36 8.32 -2.03 2.83
CA GLU A 36 8.21 -2.90 4.01
C GLU A 36 7.30 -4.10 3.75
N LEU A 37 6.20 -3.91 3.02
CA LEU A 37 5.31 -5.00 2.63
C LEU A 37 6.02 -6.00 1.68
N GLU A 38 6.78 -5.51 0.70
CA GLU A 38 7.61 -6.35 -0.18
C GLU A 38 8.64 -7.17 0.59
N LEU A 39 9.20 -6.62 1.67
CA LEU A 39 10.14 -7.30 2.56
C LEU A 39 9.48 -8.30 3.53
N GLY A 40 8.15 -8.35 3.60
CA GLY A 40 7.43 -9.17 4.58
C GLY A 40 7.44 -8.60 5.99
N HIS A 41 7.55 -7.28 6.11
CA HIS A 41 7.42 -6.56 7.37
C HIS A 41 6.03 -5.93 7.48
N GLU A 42 4.98 -6.76 7.52
CA GLU A 42 3.59 -6.28 7.39
C GLU A 42 3.18 -5.28 8.49
N ARG A 43 3.72 -5.41 9.71
CA ARG A 43 3.46 -4.47 10.80
C ARG A 43 4.11 -3.11 10.54
N ALA A 44 5.36 -3.09 10.07
CA ALA A 44 6.04 -1.84 9.70
C ALA A 44 5.33 -1.16 8.53
N ALA A 45 4.88 -1.96 7.54
CA ALA A 45 4.07 -1.47 6.44
C ALA A 45 2.79 -0.77 6.94
N LEU A 46 2.10 -1.37 7.91
CA LEU A 46 0.90 -0.79 8.51
C LEU A 46 1.21 0.55 9.21
N ASP A 47 2.27 0.61 10.01
CA ASP A 47 2.66 1.83 10.71
C ASP A 47 2.93 2.98 9.75
N TRP A 48 3.61 2.72 8.63
CA TRP A 48 3.85 3.70 7.58
C TRP A 48 2.57 4.12 6.86
N ALA A 49 1.69 3.18 6.53
CA ALA A 49 0.40 3.50 5.90
C ALA A 49 -0.51 4.33 6.84
N LEU A 50 -0.45 4.11 8.15
CA LEU A 50 -1.16 4.92 9.14
C LEU A 50 -0.60 6.35 9.23
N ARG A 51 0.73 6.53 9.15
CA ARG A 51 1.35 7.87 9.04
C ARG A 51 0.90 8.58 7.76
N ALA A 52 0.85 7.87 6.63
CA ALA A 52 0.31 8.40 5.38
C ALA A 52 -1.17 8.83 5.53
N ASN A 53 -1.98 8.06 6.26
CA ASN A 53 -3.39 8.39 6.51
C ASN A 53 -3.55 9.62 7.40
N ALA A 54 -2.69 9.78 8.40
CA ALA A 54 -2.67 10.99 9.22
C ALA A 54 -2.29 12.24 8.41
N PHE A 55 -1.37 12.09 7.44
CA PHE A 55 -0.92 13.20 6.59
C PHE A 55 -1.90 13.53 5.45
N MET A 56 -2.52 12.51 4.85
CA MET A 56 -3.46 12.64 3.73
C MET A 56 -4.82 12.02 4.09
N PRO A 57 -5.54 12.59 5.08
CA PRO A 57 -6.84 12.09 5.46
C PRO A 57 -7.79 12.20 4.26
N GLY A 58 -8.51 11.13 3.97
CA GLY A 58 -9.41 11.10 2.81
C GLY A 58 -8.70 10.93 1.47
N SER A 59 -7.49 10.35 1.43
CA SER A 59 -6.88 9.87 0.19
C SER A 59 -7.40 8.47 -0.18
N PRO A 60 -8.00 8.27 -1.37
CA PRO A 60 -8.36 6.93 -1.84
C PRO A 60 -7.15 6.00 -1.97
N LEU A 61 -5.98 6.56 -2.31
CA LEU A 61 -4.75 5.77 -2.44
C LEU A 61 -4.35 5.15 -1.10
N VAL A 62 -4.39 5.95 -0.03
CA VAL A 62 -4.09 5.47 1.32
C VAL A 62 -5.07 4.38 1.76
N GLN A 63 -6.36 4.54 1.46
CA GLN A 63 -7.36 3.52 1.80
C GLN A 63 -7.13 2.21 1.05
N ALA A 64 -6.65 2.24 -0.19
CA ALA A 64 -6.27 1.04 -0.93
C ALA A 64 -5.06 0.34 -0.27
N TRP A 65 -4.06 1.10 0.21
CA TRP A 65 -2.89 0.54 0.89
C TRP A 65 -3.26 -0.08 2.23
N LEU A 66 -4.06 0.62 3.05
CA LEU A 66 -4.55 0.11 4.33
C LEU A 66 -5.38 -1.16 4.14
N ALA A 67 -6.32 -1.17 3.18
CA ALA A 67 -7.12 -2.36 2.87
C ALA A 67 -6.22 -3.57 2.57
N SER A 68 -5.20 -3.36 1.73
CA SER A 68 -4.26 -4.40 1.35
C SER A 68 -3.44 -4.95 2.51
N ILE A 69 -2.86 -4.06 3.32
CA ILE A 69 -2.00 -4.43 4.44
C ILE A 69 -2.82 -5.12 5.54
N TYR A 70 -4.01 -4.60 5.87
CA TYR A 70 -4.90 -5.25 6.84
C TYR A 70 -5.33 -6.65 6.37
N ALA A 71 -5.65 -6.83 5.09
CA ALA A 71 -6.00 -8.15 4.57
C ALA A 71 -4.81 -9.13 4.61
N THR A 72 -3.59 -8.65 4.34
CA THR A 72 -2.36 -9.46 4.43
C THR A 72 -2.08 -9.87 5.88
N LEU A 73 -2.37 -9.01 6.85
CA LEU A 73 -2.29 -9.29 8.28
C LEU A 73 -3.44 -10.19 8.81
N GLY A 74 -4.45 -10.48 7.99
CA GLY A 74 -5.64 -11.23 8.40
C GLY A 74 -6.68 -10.42 9.17
N ASP A 75 -6.49 -9.09 9.32
CA ASP A 75 -7.44 -8.19 9.95
C ASP A 75 -8.57 -7.82 8.98
N ARG A 76 -9.50 -8.77 8.80
CA ARG A 76 -10.63 -8.62 7.88
C ARG A 76 -11.54 -7.44 8.24
N THR A 77 -11.67 -7.13 9.53
CA THR A 77 -12.54 -6.05 9.98
C THR A 77 -12.02 -4.69 9.52
N ASN A 78 -10.74 -4.41 9.71
CA ASN A 78 -10.16 -3.13 9.25
C ASN A 78 -9.93 -3.11 7.74
N ALA A 79 -9.64 -4.26 7.12
CA ALA A 79 -9.60 -4.36 5.66
C ALA A 79 -10.95 -3.93 5.03
N ALA A 80 -12.06 -4.48 5.52
CA ALA A 80 -13.41 -4.14 5.04
C ALA A 80 -13.75 -2.66 5.25
N LYS A 81 -13.37 -2.07 6.39
CA LYS A 81 -13.57 -0.63 6.64
C LYS A 81 -12.83 0.23 5.62
N SER A 82 -11.57 -0.09 5.31
CA SER A 82 -10.79 0.64 4.31
C SER A 82 -11.34 0.47 2.90
N VAL A 83 -11.83 -0.73 2.54
CA VAL A 83 -12.52 -0.96 1.25
C VAL A 83 -13.81 -0.14 1.16
N ALA A 84 -14.60 -0.08 2.23
CA ALA A 84 -15.82 0.71 2.27
C ALA A 84 -15.53 2.21 2.12
N ALA A 85 -14.50 2.71 2.80
CA ALA A 85 -14.03 4.10 2.67
C ALA A 85 -13.59 4.39 1.22
N LEU A 86 -12.73 3.54 0.66
CA LEU A 86 -12.27 3.64 -0.73
C LEU A 86 -13.45 3.69 -1.71
N THR A 87 -14.41 2.78 -1.57
CA THR A 87 -15.59 2.69 -2.44
C THR A 87 -16.48 3.92 -2.35
N LYS A 88 -16.66 4.49 -1.15
CA LYS A 88 -17.40 5.72 -0.96
C LYS A 88 -16.72 6.92 -1.64
N MET A 89 -15.40 6.97 -1.60
CA MET A 89 -14.62 8.12 -2.07
C MET A 89 -14.36 8.08 -3.58
N ALA A 90 -14.12 6.89 -4.13
CA ALA A 90 -13.72 6.71 -5.51
C ALA A 90 -14.28 5.40 -6.09
N PRO A 91 -15.60 5.30 -6.31
CA PRO A 91 -16.26 4.06 -6.75
C PRO A 91 -15.70 3.52 -8.09
N GLY A 92 -15.23 4.40 -8.98
CA GLY A 92 -14.56 4.02 -10.23
C GLY A 92 -13.13 3.51 -10.05
N ARG A 93 -12.40 3.98 -9.03
CA ARG A 93 -11.01 3.53 -8.77
C ARG A 93 -10.97 2.15 -8.15
N THR A 94 -11.93 1.80 -7.28
CA THR A 94 -12.06 0.42 -6.77
C THR A 94 -12.13 -0.57 -7.95
N ARG A 95 -12.86 -0.24 -9.02
CA ARG A 95 -12.91 -1.05 -10.26
C ARG A 95 -11.59 -1.14 -11.01
N LEU A 96 -10.80 -0.06 -11.07
CA LEU A 96 -9.47 -0.10 -11.69
C LEU A 96 -8.49 -1.00 -10.93
N PHE A 97 -8.55 -0.99 -9.60
CA PHE A 97 -7.76 -1.92 -8.78
C PHE A 97 -8.26 -3.37 -8.90
N MET A 98 -9.58 -3.59 -8.98
CA MET A 98 -10.20 -4.90 -9.23
C MET A 98 -9.84 -5.49 -10.59
N ASN A 99 -9.78 -4.65 -11.62
CA ASN A 99 -9.61 -5.08 -13.02
C ASN A 99 -8.16 -5.07 -13.48
N ARG A 100 -7.19 -4.72 -12.61
CA ARG A 100 -5.78 -4.80 -12.97
C ARG A 100 -5.42 -6.30 -13.06
N PRO A 101 -5.09 -6.82 -14.26
CA PRO A 101 -4.75 -8.22 -14.41
C PRO A 101 -3.65 -8.57 -13.41
N SER A 102 -3.75 -9.72 -12.75
CA SER A 102 -2.54 -10.34 -12.22
C SER A 102 -1.69 -10.64 -13.45
N GLU A 103 -0.68 -9.82 -13.75
CA GLU A 103 0.34 -10.31 -14.66
C GLU A 103 0.81 -11.63 -14.09
N ASP A 104 0.74 -12.63 -14.97
CA ASP A 104 0.68 -14.04 -14.67
C ASP A 104 1.58 -14.48 -13.52
N THR A 105 1.00 -15.23 -12.59
CA THR A 105 1.73 -16.15 -11.69
C THR A 105 2.53 -17.23 -12.45
N ASN A 106 2.53 -17.17 -13.79
CA ASN A 106 3.33 -17.95 -14.73
C ASN A 106 4.19 -17.10 -15.68
N SER A 107 4.65 -15.92 -15.26
CA SER A 107 5.68 -15.19 -15.99
C SER A 107 7.04 -15.92 -15.90
N VAL A 108 7.56 -16.30 -17.07
CA VAL A 108 8.89 -16.91 -17.35
C VAL A 108 10.07 -15.99 -16.96
N SER A 109 9.87 -15.04 -16.03
CA SER A 109 10.90 -14.13 -15.52
C SER A 109 10.72 -13.71 -14.06
N GLY A 110 9.99 -14.49 -13.24
CA GLY A 110 10.05 -14.43 -11.76
C GLY A 110 9.66 -13.10 -11.07
N ARG A 111 9.19 -12.09 -11.82
CA ARG A 111 8.70 -10.83 -11.24
C ARG A 111 7.26 -11.01 -10.80
N HIS A 112 7.07 -11.21 -9.50
CA HIS A 112 5.77 -11.01 -8.87
C HIS A 112 5.44 -9.51 -8.94
N GLY A 113 4.17 -9.19 -9.26
CA GLY A 113 3.67 -7.83 -9.12
C GLY A 113 3.71 -7.40 -7.65
N PRO A 114 3.63 -6.09 -7.34
CA PRO A 114 3.68 -5.62 -5.96
C PRO A 114 2.63 -6.30 -5.07
N ARG A 115 3.06 -6.79 -3.90
CA ARG A 115 2.23 -7.45 -2.87
C ARG A 115 1.05 -6.60 -2.43
N ILE A 116 1.12 -5.29 -2.61
CA ILE A 116 0.01 -4.38 -2.34
C ILE A 116 -1.23 -4.72 -3.19
N PHE A 117 -1.08 -5.21 -4.42
CA PHE A 117 -2.21 -5.59 -5.25
C PHE A 117 -2.84 -6.91 -4.79
N ASP A 118 -2.02 -7.85 -4.31
CA ASP A 118 -2.51 -9.14 -3.81
C ASP A 118 -3.30 -8.98 -2.52
N GLY A 119 -2.78 -8.20 -1.56
CA GLY A 119 -3.51 -7.88 -0.34
C GLY A 119 -4.82 -7.13 -0.65
N LEU A 120 -4.84 -6.22 -1.62
CA LEU A 120 -6.05 -5.48 -1.97
C LEU A 120 -7.11 -6.42 -2.57
N ARG A 121 -6.70 -7.38 -3.41
CA ARG A 121 -7.60 -8.42 -3.93
C ARG A 121 -8.16 -9.29 -2.81
N LEU A 122 -7.36 -9.62 -1.80
CA LEU A 122 -7.85 -10.33 -0.61
C LEU A 122 -8.90 -9.49 0.13
N ALA A 123 -8.62 -8.20 0.37
CA ALA A 123 -9.55 -7.28 1.04
C ALA A 123 -10.90 -7.13 0.33
N LEU A 124 -10.92 -7.25 -0.99
CA LEU A 124 -12.14 -7.14 -1.79
C LEU A 124 -12.99 -8.42 -1.80
N ARG A 125 -12.47 -9.54 -1.28
CA ARG A 125 -13.18 -10.81 -1.15
C ARG A 125 -13.73 -11.08 0.25
N THR A 126 -13.33 -10.28 1.25
CA THR A 126 -13.79 -10.39 2.64
C THR A 126 -15.10 -9.67 2.86
#